data_AF-A0A951MEH2-F1
#
_entry.id   AF-A0A951MEH2-F1
#
_cell.length_a   1.000
_cell.length_b   1.000
_cell.length_c   1.000
_cell.angle_alpha   90.00
_cell.angle_beta   90.00
_cell.angle_gamma   90.00
#
_symmetry.space_group_name_H-M   'P 1'
#
loop_
_entity.id
_entity.type
_entity.pdbx_description
1 polymer ?
#
loop_
_entity_poly.entity_id
_entity_poly.type
_entity_poly.pdbx_seq_one_letter_code
_entity_poly.pdbx_strand_id
1 'polypeptide(L)'
;MGFIPIIATLSAAIFLFFMTVNYSLNAKKEKMLRLQKQILEALASLGLLGNPDQNLSSEQLIALKSIFQVAKSKLQKDNATHFSTKVQEPYRELKITLLQYNNIISKKPYSFVAKAMGHQKLELN
;
A
#
# COMPACT_ATOMS: atom_id res chain seq x y z
N MET A 1 -17.83 32.22 -31.71
CA MET A 1 -17.69 30.80 -32.11
C MET A 1 -16.39 30.18 -31.52
N GLY A 2 -16.14 30.30 -30.21
CA GLY A 2 -14.88 29.84 -29.58
C GLY A 2 -15.00 29.33 -28.15
N PHE A 3 -16.23 29.19 -27.62
CA PHE A 3 -16.47 28.81 -26.22
C PHE A 3 -16.64 27.29 -26.03
N ILE A 4 -17.20 26.60 -27.04
CA ILE A 4 -17.39 25.13 -27.05
C ILE A 4 -16.04 24.36 -26.90
N PRO A 5 -14.92 24.75 -27.57
CA PRO A 5 -13.64 24.06 -27.42
C PRO A 5 -13.06 24.12 -26.00
N ILE A 6 -13.33 25.21 -25.26
CA ILE A 6 -12.80 25.41 -23.91
C ILE A 6 -13.53 24.50 -22.92
N ILE A 7 -14.86 24.41 -23.03
CA ILE A 7 -15.66 23.51 -22.17
C ILE A 7 -15.27 22.05 -22.41
N ALA A 8 -15.09 21.65 -23.67
CA ALA A 8 -14.71 20.29 -24.02
C ALA A 8 -13.31 19.92 -23.49
N THR A 9 -12.32 20.80 -23.66
CA THR A 9 -10.96 20.58 -23.16
C THR A 9 -10.89 20.57 -21.63
N LEU A 10 -11.65 21.45 -20.96
CA LEU A 10 -11.75 21.45 -19.50
C LEU A 10 -12.38 20.17 -18.96
N SER A 11 -13.45 19.69 -19.62
CA SER A 11 -14.11 18.43 -19.26
C SER A 11 -13.17 17.22 -19.42
N ALA A 12 -12.42 17.18 -20.53
CA ALA A 12 -11.41 16.15 -20.76
C ALA A 12 -10.29 16.19 -19.70
N ALA A 13 -9.83 17.38 -19.30
CA ALA A 13 -8.82 17.55 -18.26
C ALA A 13 -9.31 17.07 -16.88
N ILE A 14 -10.58 17.36 -16.55
CA ILE A 14 -11.20 16.86 -15.31
C ILE A 14 -11.27 15.33 -15.33
N PHE A 15 -11.69 14.73 -16.43
CA PHE A 15 -11.74 13.26 -16.55
C PHE A 15 -10.35 12.63 -16.42
N LEU A 16 -9.35 13.19 -17.11
CA LEU A 16 -7.96 12.74 -17.02
C LEU A 16 -7.42 12.86 -15.59
N PHE A 17 -7.77 13.93 -14.88
CA PHE A 17 -7.43 14.10 -13.47
C PHE A 17 -8.01 12.97 -12.62
N PHE A 18 -9.30 12.67 -12.75
CA PHE A 18 -9.94 11.57 -12.00
C PHE A 18 -9.26 10.22 -12.28
N MET A 19 -9.01 9.93 -13.55
CA MET A 19 -8.36 8.69 -13.96
C MET A 19 -6.94 8.57 -13.38
N THR A 20 -6.17 9.65 -13.44
CA THR A 20 -4.79 9.70 -12.93
C THR A 20 -4.74 9.48 -11.42
N VAL A 21 -5.66 10.09 -10.67
CA VAL A 21 -5.72 9.93 -9.21
C VAL A 21 -6.12 8.51 -8.83
N ASN A 22 -7.13 7.94 -9.49
CA ASN A 22 -7.53 6.54 -9.28
C ASN A 22 -6.39 5.58 -9.60
N TYR A 23 -5.74 5.76 -10.75
CA TYR A 23 -4.58 4.96 -11.15
C TYR A 23 -3.44 5.06 -10.12
N SER A 24 -3.12 6.26 -9.66
CA SER A 24 -2.08 6.48 -8.64
C SER A 24 -2.40 5.80 -7.31
N LEU A 25 -3.65 5.85 -6.87
CA LEU A 25 -4.11 5.19 -5.64
C LEU A 25 -4.09 3.66 -5.77
N ASN A 26 -4.51 3.12 -6.92
CA ASN A 26 -4.46 1.69 -7.20
C ASN A 26 -3.02 1.17 -7.29
N ALA A 27 -2.13 1.87 -7.99
CA ALA A 27 -0.71 1.53 -8.06
C ALA A 27 -0.06 1.49 -6.66
N LYS A 28 -0.46 2.39 -5.75
CA LYS A 28 -0.01 2.35 -4.34
C LYS A 28 -0.56 1.15 -3.59
N LYS A 29 -1.84 0.78 -3.78
CA LYS A 29 -2.43 -0.45 -3.21
C LYS A 29 -1.69 -1.70 -3.67
N GLU A 30 -1.44 -1.83 -4.97
CA GLU A 30 -0.70 -2.95 -5.54
C GLU A 30 0.73 -3.02 -5.00
N LYS A 31 1.41 -1.87 -4.87
CA LYS A 31 2.73 -1.80 -4.24
C LYS A 31 2.68 -2.31 -2.79
N MET A 32 1.66 -1.93 -2.02
CA MET A 32 1.49 -2.41 -0.64
C MET A 32 1.30 -3.92 -0.59
N LEU A 33 0.45 -4.48 -1.46
CA LEU A 33 0.24 -5.95 -1.56
C LEU A 33 1.53 -6.68 -1.94
N ARG A 34 2.31 -6.14 -2.89
CA ARG A 34 3.59 -6.72 -3.29
C ARG A 34 4.61 -6.74 -2.14
N LEU A 35 4.71 -5.64 -1.40
CA LEU A 35 5.59 -5.56 -0.23
C LEU A 35 5.14 -6.51 0.89
N GLN A 36 3.83 -6.64 1.12
CA GLN A 36 3.28 -7.60 2.07
C GLN A 36 3.63 -9.04 1.66
N LYS A 37 3.48 -9.39 0.37
CA LYS A 37 3.86 -10.71 -0.15
C LYS A 37 5.35 -10.98 0.05
N GLN A 38 6.20 -10.02 -0.28
CA GLN A 38 7.65 -10.11 -0.08
C GLN A 38 8.03 -10.34 1.40
N ILE A 39 7.35 -9.65 2.32
CA ILE A 39 7.57 -9.82 3.77
C ILE A 39 7.16 -11.22 4.21
N LEU A 40 6.01 -11.72 3.77
CA LEU A 40 5.52 -13.06 4.12
C LEU A 40 6.41 -14.17 3.55
N GLU A 41 6.86 -14.05 2.31
CA GLU A 41 7.82 -14.97 1.69
C GLU A 41 9.17 -14.96 2.45
N ALA A 42 9.67 -13.77 2.84
CA ALA A 42 10.88 -13.64 3.63
C ALA A 42 10.72 -14.27 5.03
N LEU A 43 9.56 -14.13 5.66
CA LEU A 43 9.26 -14.75 6.95
C LEU A 43 9.10 -16.28 6.86
N ALA A 44 8.48 -16.78 5.79
CA ALA A 44 8.35 -18.21 5.52
C ALA A 44 9.72 -18.86 5.25
N SER A 45 10.58 -18.21 4.45
CA SER A 45 11.95 -18.69 4.19
C SER A 45 12.85 -18.68 5.43
N LEU A 46 12.56 -17.83 6.42
CA LEU A 46 13.20 -17.84 7.74
C LEU A 46 12.60 -18.88 8.70
N GLY A 47 11.60 -19.65 8.30
CA GLY A 47 10.91 -20.63 9.14
C GLY A 47 10.09 -19.99 10.28
N LEU A 48 9.85 -18.68 10.22
CA LEU A 48 9.15 -17.92 11.26
C LEU A 48 7.63 -17.89 11.07
N LEU A 49 7.15 -18.32 9.90
CA LEU A 49 5.73 -18.45 9.55
C LEU A 49 5.45 -19.83 8.94
N GLY A 50 4.38 -20.49 9.38
CA GLY A 50 3.76 -21.58 8.62
C GLY A 50 3.11 -21.02 7.34
N ASN A 51 3.11 -21.80 6.26
CA ASN A 51 2.68 -21.46 4.89
C ASN A 51 1.71 -20.25 4.83
N PRO A 52 2.11 -19.12 4.21
CA PRO A 52 1.26 -17.95 4.17
C PRO A 52 0.05 -18.22 3.27
N ASP A 53 -1.14 -18.29 3.88
CA ASP A 53 -2.40 -18.33 3.14
C ASP A 53 -2.47 -17.13 2.19
N GLN A 54 -2.62 -17.42 0.91
CA GLN A 54 -2.43 -16.51 -0.22
C GLN A 54 -3.52 -15.43 -0.38
N ASN A 55 -4.48 -15.35 0.54
CA ASN A 55 -5.63 -14.45 0.43
C ASN A 55 -5.32 -13.03 0.92
N LEU A 56 -4.33 -12.37 0.30
CA LEU A 56 -3.85 -11.02 0.61
C LEU A 56 -4.92 -9.95 0.35
N SER A 57 -5.83 -9.78 1.31
CA SER A 57 -6.79 -8.67 1.36
C SER A 57 -6.18 -7.45 2.06
N SER A 58 -6.69 -6.26 1.76
CA SER A 58 -6.31 -5.01 2.46
C SER A 58 -6.56 -5.07 3.97
N GLU A 59 -7.48 -5.92 4.43
CA GLU A 59 -7.73 -6.19 5.86
C GLU A 59 -6.56 -6.93 6.53
N GLN A 60 -5.74 -7.66 5.77
CA GLN A 60 -4.60 -8.42 6.29
C GLN A 60 -3.37 -7.56 6.60
N LEU A 61 -3.34 -6.30 6.19
CA LEU A 61 -2.33 -5.34 6.64
C LEU A 61 -2.29 -5.25 8.18
N ILE A 62 -3.45 -5.42 8.82
CA ILE A 62 -3.62 -5.42 10.28
C ILE A 62 -2.84 -6.60 10.92
N ALA A 63 -2.89 -7.79 10.31
CA ALA A 63 -2.18 -8.96 10.83
C ALA A 63 -0.65 -8.86 10.65
N LEU A 64 -0.16 -8.04 9.72
CA LEU A 64 1.26 -7.98 9.41
C LEU A 64 2.11 -7.40 10.54
N LYS A 65 1.57 -6.46 11.33
CA LYS A 65 2.29 -5.85 12.45
C LYS A 65 2.53 -6.85 13.58
N SER A 66 1.53 -7.64 13.95
CA SER A 66 1.65 -8.68 14.97
C SER A 66 2.60 -9.79 14.52
N ILE A 67 2.49 -10.22 13.25
CA ILE A 67 3.41 -11.18 12.63
C ILE A 67 4.86 -10.67 12.69
N PHE A 68 5.10 -9.40 12.34
CA PHE A 68 6.43 -8.81 12.39
C PHE A 68 7.00 -8.76 13.82
N GLN A 69 6.17 -8.44 14.82
CA GLN A 69 6.60 -8.42 16.23
C GLN A 69 6.97 -9.83 16.73
N VAL A 70 6.13 -10.83 16.42
CA VAL A 70 6.41 -12.23 16.77
C VAL A 70 7.70 -12.72 16.10
N ALA A 71 7.88 -12.41 14.81
CA ALA A 71 9.08 -12.76 14.07
C ALA A 71 10.35 -12.10 14.65
N LYS A 72 10.26 -10.84 15.07
CA LYS A 72 11.36 -10.13 15.73
C LYS A 72 11.72 -10.78 17.08
N SER A 73 10.74 -11.24 17.86
CA SER A 73 10.97 -11.91 19.14
C SER A 73 11.53 -13.33 19.00
N LYS A 74 11.24 -14.02 17.88
CA LYS A 74 11.76 -15.36 17.57
C LYS A 74 13.09 -15.35 16.83
N LEU A 75 13.65 -14.17 16.55
CA LEU A 75 14.85 -14.02 15.74
C LEU A 75 16.10 -14.49 16.50
N GLN A 76 16.78 -15.52 15.97
CA GLN A 76 18.10 -15.93 16.45
C GLN A 76 19.19 -14.99 15.90
N LYS A 77 20.25 -14.76 16.69
CA LYS A 77 21.32 -13.77 16.40
C LYS A 77 22.00 -13.96 15.04
N ASP A 78 22.12 -15.20 14.55
CA ASP A 78 22.74 -15.50 13.24
C ASP A 78 21.95 -15.00 12.03
N ASN A 79 20.62 -14.88 12.15
CA ASN A 79 19.76 -14.47 11.03
C ASN A 79 19.40 -12.96 11.06
N ALA A 80 20.02 -12.20 11.96
CA ALA A 80 19.71 -10.79 12.18
C ALA A 80 19.92 -9.91 10.94
N THR A 81 21.02 -10.14 10.21
CA THR A 81 21.34 -9.37 8.99
C THR A 81 20.37 -9.70 7.85
N HIS A 82 20.04 -10.98 7.67
CA HIS A 82 19.07 -11.42 6.65
C HIS A 82 17.66 -10.89 6.92
N PHE A 83 17.22 -10.89 8.17
CA PHE A 83 15.93 -10.33 8.57
C PHE A 83 15.86 -8.82 8.38
N SER A 84 16.93 -8.09 8.71
CA SER A 84 16.99 -6.64 8.51
C SER A 84 16.76 -6.27 7.04
N THR A 85 17.46 -6.92 6.11
CA THR A 85 17.36 -6.58 4.68
C THR A 85 16.10 -7.13 4.02
N LYS A 86 15.69 -8.37 4.35
CA LYS A 86 14.58 -9.03 3.64
C LYS A 86 13.20 -8.79 4.24
N VAL A 87 13.13 -8.41 5.52
CA VAL A 87 11.85 -8.23 6.23
C VAL A 87 11.69 -6.79 6.73
N GLN A 88 12.70 -6.24 7.41
CA GLN A 88 12.58 -4.91 8.02
C GLN A 88 12.58 -3.77 7.01
N GLU A 89 13.42 -3.81 5.97
CA GLU A 89 13.40 -2.81 4.89
C GLU A 89 12.05 -2.75 4.14
N PRO A 90 11.51 -3.85 3.59
CA PRO A 90 10.22 -3.82 2.92
C PRO A 90 9.07 -3.46 3.87
N TYR A 91 9.16 -3.83 5.15
CA TYR A 91 8.18 -3.39 6.16
C TYR A 91 8.21 -1.88 6.40
N ARG A 92 9.40 -1.26 6.42
CA ARG A 92 9.54 0.19 6.49
C ARG A 92 8.98 0.86 5.25
N GLU A 93 9.28 0.32 4.06
CA GLU A 93 8.76 0.84 2.80
C GLU A 93 7.22 0.74 2.73
N LEU A 94 6.66 -0.34 3.26
CA LEU A 94 5.21 -0.53 3.36
C LEU A 94 4.57 0.56 4.22
N LYS A 95 5.13 0.84 5.41
CA LYS A 95 4.66 1.92 6.28
C LYS A 95 4.68 3.29 5.59
N ILE A 96 5.79 3.59 4.89
CA ILE A 96 5.91 4.85 4.14
C ILE A 96 4.83 4.92 3.05
N THR A 97 4.65 3.84 2.30
CA THR A 97 3.66 3.77 1.21
C THR A 97 2.24 3.96 1.74
N LEU A 98 1.92 3.37 2.89
CA LEU A 98 0.62 3.52 3.55
C LEU A 98 0.38 4.96 4.01
N LEU A 99 1.38 5.61 4.62
CA LEU A 99 1.28 7.03 5.00
C LEU A 99 1.05 7.91 3.77
N GLN A 100 1.78 7.68 2.68
CA GLN A 100 1.58 8.41 1.43
C GLN A 100 0.18 8.21 0.85
N TYR A 101 -0.33 6.98 0.84
CA TYR A 101 -1.67 6.66 0.38
C TYR A 101 -2.74 7.39 1.20
N ASN A 102 -2.64 7.32 2.54
CA ASN A 102 -3.57 8.02 3.44
C ASN A 102 -3.50 9.55 3.29
N ASN A 103 -2.31 10.10 3.08
CA ASN A 103 -2.13 11.53 2.84
C ASN A 103 -2.83 11.97 1.54
N ILE A 104 -2.76 11.18 0.47
CA ILE A 104 -3.43 11.50 -0.80
C ILE A 104 -4.95 11.46 -0.63
N ILE A 105 -5.49 10.44 0.04
CA ILE A 105 -6.94 10.33 0.29
C ILE A 105 -7.46 11.49 1.16
N SER A 106 -6.62 12.02 2.06
CA SER A 106 -7.03 13.08 2.98
C SER A 106 -6.90 14.49 2.35
N LYS A 107 -6.08 14.65 1.30
CA LYS A 107 -5.77 15.96 0.72
C LYS A 107 -6.79 16.36 -0.35
N LYS A 108 -7.33 17.58 -0.29
CA LYS A 108 -8.14 18.14 -1.39
C LYS A 108 -7.24 18.59 -2.55
N PRO A 109 -7.66 18.48 -3.83
CA PRO A 109 -8.94 17.95 -4.31
C PRO A 109 -9.00 16.41 -4.41
N TYR A 110 -7.89 15.71 -4.22
CA TYR A 110 -7.77 14.25 -4.35
C TYR A 110 -8.77 13.46 -3.49
N SER A 111 -9.09 13.95 -2.29
CA SER A 111 -10.08 13.34 -1.38
C SER A 111 -11.48 13.17 -2.00
N PHE A 112 -11.88 14.04 -2.91
CA PHE A 112 -13.17 13.92 -3.60
C PHE A 112 -13.14 12.76 -4.58
N VAL A 113 -12.07 12.65 -5.37
CA VAL A 113 -11.89 11.53 -6.30
C VAL A 113 -11.75 10.21 -5.54
N ALA A 114 -11.00 10.21 -4.44
CA ALA A 114 -10.84 9.04 -3.59
C ALA A 114 -12.19 8.53 -3.07
N LYS A 115 -13.06 9.42 -2.56
CA LYS A 115 -14.42 9.07 -2.11
C LYS A 115 -15.30 8.58 -3.26
N ALA A 116 -15.28 9.27 -4.41
CA ALA A 116 -16.06 8.88 -5.59
C ALA A 116 -15.68 7.50 -6.12
N MET A 117 -14.41 7.13 -6.04
CA MET A 117 -13.87 5.85 -6.52
C MET A 117 -13.79 4.77 -5.43
N GLY A 118 -14.34 5.00 -4.24
CA GLY A 118 -14.41 4.00 -3.16
C GLY A 118 -13.09 3.74 -2.42
N HIS A 119 -12.11 4.64 -2.49
CA HIS A 119 -10.88 4.53 -1.71
C HIS A 119 -11.11 4.95 -0.24
N GLN A 120 -10.65 4.10 0.67
CA GLN A 120 -10.72 4.33 2.11
C GLN A 120 -9.32 4.38 2.73
N LYS A 121 -9.21 5.05 3.88
CA LYS A 121 -7.99 5.12 4.68
C LYS A 121 -7.67 3.72 5.21
N LEU A 122 -6.39 3.34 5.14
CA LEU A 122 -5.91 2.05 5.65
C LEU A 122 -5.07 2.29 6.91
N GLU A 123 -5.25 1.50 7.96
CA GLU A 123 -4.47 1.62 9.20
C GLU A 123 -3.77 0.30 9.55
N LEU A 124 -2.55 0.41 10.07
CA LEU A 124 -1.77 -0.71 10.62
C LEU A 124 -1.99 -0.74 12.14
N ASN A 125 -2.94 -1.55 12.60
CA ASN A 125 -3.17 -1.73 14.05
C ASN A 125 -2.21 -2.74 14.67
#